data_AF-A0A3Q0ELU8-F1
#
_entry.id   AF-A0A3Q0ELU8-F1
#
_cell.length_a   1.000
_cell.length_b   1.000
_cell.length_c   1.000
_cell.angle_alpha   90.00
_cell.angle_beta   90.00
_cell.angle_gamma   90.00
#
_symmetry.space_group_name_H-M   'P 1'
#
loop_
_entity.id
_entity.type
_entity.pdbx_description
1 polymer ?
#
loop_
_entity_poly.entity_id
_entity_poly.type
_entity_poly.pdbx_seq_one_letter_code
_entity_poly.pdbx_strand_id
1 'polypeptide(L)'
;MSERMTIVSECFCVILLLYSCGLVFCVKYNTGASIAPGKLNVHLVAHSHDDVGWLKTVDQYYVGSHHTIQGACVENVLDSVVMSLQRDQNRKFVLAEMAFFHRWWVEQTLETQAQVTKLVDGGQLEFVSTLWIHRFGMLSSLQ
;
A
#
# COMPACT_ATOMS: atom_id res chain seq x y z
N MET A 1 -16.14 48.85 -23.07
CA MET A 1 -16.55 48.46 -21.70
C MET A 1 -16.51 46.94 -21.49
N SER A 2 -16.81 46.14 -22.53
CA SER A 2 -16.73 44.67 -22.52
C SER A 2 -15.32 44.11 -22.25
N GLU A 3 -14.29 44.54 -23.00
CA GLU A 3 -12.92 44.00 -22.89
C GLU A 3 -12.23 44.22 -21.53
N ARG A 4 -12.51 45.35 -20.86
CA ARG A 4 -11.96 45.63 -19.52
C ARG A 4 -12.55 44.73 -18.45
N MET A 5 -13.77 44.23 -18.66
CA MET A 5 -14.46 43.34 -17.73
C MET A 5 -13.95 41.89 -17.88
N THR A 6 -13.58 41.48 -19.10
CA THR A 6 -12.95 40.18 -19.37
C THR A 6 -11.57 40.07 -18.72
N ILE A 7 -10.73 41.11 -18.82
CA ILE A 7 -9.38 41.12 -18.23
C ILE A 7 -9.44 41.01 -16.69
N VAL A 8 -10.36 41.72 -16.03
CA VAL A 8 -10.52 41.64 -14.57
C VAL A 8 -10.98 40.25 -14.13
N SER A 9 -11.87 39.61 -14.92
CA SER A 9 -12.32 38.24 -14.68
C SER A 9 -11.19 37.21 -14.85
N GLU A 10 -10.37 37.35 -15.89
CA GLU A 10 -9.24 36.45 -16.13
C GLU A 10 -8.16 36.63 -15.05
N CYS A 11 -7.82 37.87 -14.68
CA CYS A 11 -6.88 38.14 -13.59
C CYS A 11 -7.38 37.59 -12.24
N PHE A 12 -8.68 37.68 -11.96
CA PHE A 12 -9.27 37.12 -10.75
C PHE A 12 -9.19 35.59 -10.72
N CYS A 13 -9.45 34.92 -11.85
CA CYS A 13 -9.27 33.47 -11.99
C CYS A 13 -7.81 33.04 -11.81
N VAL A 14 -6.84 33.78 -12.38
CA VAL A 14 -5.41 33.48 -12.21
C VAL A 14 -4.98 33.67 -10.75
N ILE A 15 -5.43 34.73 -10.08
CA ILE A 15 -5.13 34.97 -8.66
C ILE A 15 -5.74 33.85 -7.78
N LEU A 16 -6.97 33.42 -8.05
CA LEU A 16 -7.61 32.30 -7.35
C LEU A 16 -6.87 30.98 -7.55
N LEU A 17 -6.41 30.68 -8.77
CA LEU A 17 -5.61 29.49 -9.07
C LEU A 17 -4.25 29.51 -8.34
N LEU A 18 -3.59 30.66 -8.29
CA LEU A 18 -2.33 30.82 -7.55
C LEU A 18 -2.51 30.68 -6.03
N TYR A 19 -3.60 31.20 -5.46
CA TYR A 19 -3.93 31.01 -4.04
C TYR A 19 -4.28 29.55 -3.70
N SER A 20 -4.94 28.83 -4.61
CA SER A 20 -5.27 27.41 -4.43
C SER A 20 -4.03 26.50 -4.49
N CYS A 21 -3.01 26.89 -5.26
CA CYS A 21 -1.76 26.16 -5.39
C CYS A 21 -0.82 26.39 -4.18
N GLY A 22 -0.89 27.58 -3.55
CA GLY A 22 0.03 27.99 -2.48
C GLY A 22 -0.21 27.39 -1.09
N LEU A 23 -1.28 26.62 -0.87
CA LEU A 23 -1.69 26.12 0.45
C LEU A 23 -1.51 24.61 0.67
N VAL A 24 -0.85 23.90 -0.25
CA VAL A 24 -0.51 22.49 -0.05
C VAL A 24 0.81 22.38 0.73
N PHE A 25 0.73 22.44 2.05
CA PHE A 25 1.87 22.11 2.91
C PHE A 25 2.08 20.59 2.93
N CYS A 26 3.01 20.08 2.13
CA CYS A 26 3.50 18.71 2.25
C CYS A 26 4.47 18.62 3.43
N VAL A 27 3.99 18.10 4.57
CA VAL A 27 4.85 17.80 5.71
C VAL A 27 5.66 16.54 5.38
N LYS A 28 6.98 16.70 5.24
CA LYS A 28 7.91 15.58 5.02
C LYS A 28 8.31 14.98 6.37
N TYR A 29 7.93 13.73 6.60
CA TYR A 29 8.32 12.99 7.81
C TYR A 29 9.68 12.30 7.61
N ASN A 30 10.49 12.24 8.67
CA ASN A 30 11.69 11.40 8.69
C ASN A 30 11.29 9.96 9.06
N THR A 31 11.04 9.13 8.05
CA THR A 31 10.61 7.74 8.21
C THR A 31 11.77 6.74 8.22
N GLY A 32 13.01 7.20 8.05
CA GLY A 32 14.19 6.34 8.07
C GLY A 32 14.43 5.72 9.44
N ALA A 33 14.45 4.39 9.51
CA ALA A 33 14.77 3.67 10.73
C ALA A 33 16.26 3.80 11.07
N SER A 34 16.58 3.99 12.36
CA SER A 34 17.94 3.93 12.87
C SER A 34 17.93 3.39 14.30
N ILE A 35 19.00 2.68 14.66
CA ILE A 35 19.20 2.19 16.03
C ILE A 35 19.96 3.27 16.79
N ALA A 36 19.44 3.68 17.94
CA ALA A 36 20.12 4.61 18.85
C ALA A 36 20.77 3.83 20.01
N PRO A 37 22.11 3.76 20.09
CA PRO A 37 22.80 3.12 21.20
C PRO A 37 22.43 3.77 22.53
N GLY A 38 22.25 2.97 23.58
CA GLY A 38 21.88 3.46 24.91
C GLY A 38 20.43 3.96 25.04
N LYS A 39 19.59 3.73 24.03
CA LYS A 39 18.14 4.00 24.08
C LYS A 39 17.33 2.73 23.79
N LEU A 40 16.07 2.72 24.21
CA LEU A 40 15.10 1.72 23.76
C LEU A 40 14.82 1.95 22.27
N ASN A 41 14.98 0.89 21.48
CA ASN A 41 14.64 0.89 20.06
C ASN A 41 13.26 0.23 19.90
N VAL A 42 12.30 0.99 19.35
CA VAL A 42 10.93 0.52 19.16
C VAL A 42 10.77 0.10 17.71
N HIS A 43 10.49 -1.19 17.49
CA HIS A 43 10.25 -1.75 16.16
C HIS A 43 8.74 -1.79 15.90
N LEU A 44 8.28 -0.97 14.96
CA LEU A 44 6.89 -0.98 14.50
C LEU A 44 6.76 -2.00 13.36
N VAL A 45 6.00 -3.08 13.60
CA VAL A 45 5.79 -4.16 12.62
C VAL A 45 4.34 -4.11 12.15
N ALA A 46 4.13 -3.45 11.01
CA ALA A 46 2.81 -3.39 10.38
C ALA A 46 2.45 -4.75 9.77
N HIS A 47 1.23 -5.22 10.06
CA HIS A 47 0.70 -6.51 9.61
C HIS A 47 -0.83 -6.42 9.46
N SER A 48 -1.40 -7.39 8.73
CA SER A 48 -2.82 -7.72 8.77
C SER A 48 -2.96 -9.18 9.21
N HIS A 49 -4.02 -9.48 9.96
CA HIS A 49 -4.36 -10.85 10.29
C HIS A 49 -5.57 -11.25 9.44
N ASP A 50 -5.32 -12.10 8.45
CA ASP A 50 -6.31 -12.44 7.44
C ASP A 50 -6.72 -13.92 7.57
N ASP A 51 -7.78 -14.20 8.33
CA ASP A 51 -8.25 -15.56 8.58
C ASP A 51 -8.64 -16.29 7.27
N VAL A 52 -8.02 -17.44 7.01
CA VAL A 52 -8.35 -18.31 5.86
C VAL A 52 -9.61 -19.14 6.17
N GLY A 53 -10.70 -18.45 6.43
CA GLY A 53 -11.97 -19.02 6.86
C GLY A 53 -12.13 -19.00 8.38
N TRP A 54 -13.10 -18.24 8.86
CA TRP A 54 -13.51 -18.16 10.27
C TRP A 54 -15.01 -17.87 10.37
N LEU A 55 -15.42 -16.59 10.41
CA LEU A 55 -16.84 -16.20 10.37
C LEU A 55 -17.37 -16.12 8.94
N LYS A 56 -16.50 -15.84 7.98
CA LYS A 56 -16.79 -15.82 6.54
C LYS A 56 -15.98 -16.91 5.84
N THR A 57 -16.42 -17.29 4.65
CA THR A 57 -15.62 -18.18 3.79
C THR A 57 -14.39 -17.44 3.26
N VAL A 58 -13.39 -18.19 2.80
CA VAL A 58 -12.18 -17.64 2.17
C VAL A 58 -12.54 -16.65 1.07
N ASP A 59 -13.46 -17.01 0.18
CA ASP A 59 -13.88 -16.14 -0.93
C ASP A 59 -14.56 -14.87 -0.45
N GLN A 60 -15.41 -14.98 0.58
CA GLN A 60 -16.11 -13.83 1.13
C GLN A 60 -15.15 -12.87 1.82
N TYR A 61 -14.10 -13.37 2.49
CA TYR A 61 -13.02 -12.54 3.04
C TYR A 61 -12.21 -11.88 1.92
N TYR A 62 -11.89 -12.61 0.87
CA TYR A 62 -11.08 -12.10 -0.24
C TYR A 62 -11.75 -10.91 -0.94
N VAL A 63 -12.95 -11.12 -1.50
CA VAL A 63 -13.68 -10.09 -2.29
C VAL A 63 -14.41 -9.08 -1.41
N GLY A 64 -14.42 -9.28 -0.10
CA GLY A 64 -15.12 -8.41 0.83
C GLY A 64 -16.64 -8.55 0.85
N SER A 65 -17.26 -9.65 0.42
CA SER A 65 -18.72 -9.77 0.49
C SER A 65 -19.22 -10.00 1.93
N HIS A 66 -20.53 -9.85 2.19
CA HIS A 66 -21.17 -10.12 3.50
C HIS A 66 -20.60 -9.29 4.67
N HIS A 67 -20.44 -7.99 4.47
CA HIS A 67 -19.98 -7.05 5.49
C HIS A 67 -20.85 -6.98 6.75
N THR A 68 -22.10 -7.45 6.70
CA THR A 68 -22.99 -7.54 7.86
C THR A 68 -22.52 -8.54 8.91
N ILE A 69 -21.72 -9.55 8.52
CA ILE A 69 -21.08 -10.50 9.44
C ILE A 69 -19.79 -9.88 9.97
N GLN A 70 -18.93 -9.40 9.07
CA GLN A 70 -17.65 -8.77 9.39
C GLN A 70 -17.17 -7.87 8.25
N GLY A 71 -16.79 -6.64 8.58
CA GLY A 71 -16.16 -5.70 7.65
C GLY A 71 -14.71 -6.06 7.36
N ALA A 72 -14.48 -6.98 6.41
CA ALA A 72 -13.15 -7.43 6.00
C ALA A 72 -13.11 -7.67 4.48
N CYS A 73 -12.05 -7.21 3.82
CA CYS A 73 -11.77 -7.38 2.39
C CYS A 73 -10.25 -7.48 2.18
N VAL A 74 -9.74 -8.68 1.89
CA VAL A 74 -8.29 -8.92 1.80
C VAL A 74 -7.70 -8.34 0.50
N GLU A 75 -8.47 -8.32 -0.60
CA GLU A 75 -8.06 -7.68 -1.85
C GLU A 75 -7.72 -6.20 -1.63
N ASN A 76 -8.60 -5.46 -0.96
CA ASN A 76 -8.37 -4.05 -0.62
C ASN A 76 -7.16 -3.85 0.29
N VAL A 77 -6.88 -4.78 1.20
CA VAL A 77 -5.69 -4.72 2.07
C VAL A 77 -4.43 -4.84 1.22
N LEU A 78 -4.34 -5.85 0.35
CA LEU A 78 -3.17 -6.08 -0.50
C LEU A 78 -2.94 -4.90 -1.47
N ASP A 79 -3.98 -4.42 -2.15
CA ASP A 79 -3.89 -3.29 -3.07
C ASP A 79 -3.41 -2.02 -2.35
N SER A 80 -3.99 -1.73 -1.19
CA SER A 80 -3.64 -0.53 -0.42
C SER A 80 -2.24 -0.59 0.20
N VAL A 81 -1.79 -1.79 0.59
CA VAL A 81 -0.42 -2.01 1.08
C VAL A 81 0.59 -1.77 -0.04
N VAL A 82 0.40 -2.35 -1.23
CA VAL A 82 1.30 -2.14 -2.37
C VAL A 82 1.41 -0.66 -2.71
N MET A 83 0.27 0.03 -2.87
CA MET A 83 0.25 1.48 -3.09
C MET A 83 0.93 2.26 -1.96
N SER A 84 0.81 1.81 -0.71
CA SER A 84 1.39 2.52 0.44
C SER A 84 2.89 2.32 0.56
N LEU A 85 3.41 1.14 0.25
CA LEU A 85 4.85 0.85 0.25
C LEU A 85 5.57 1.58 -0.89
N GLN A 86 4.93 1.71 -2.06
CA GLN A 86 5.50 2.47 -3.18
C GLN A 86 5.73 3.95 -2.89
N ARG A 87 4.93 4.55 -2.00
CA ARG A 87 5.03 5.97 -1.66
C ARG A 87 6.22 6.33 -0.77
N ASP A 88 6.76 5.35 -0.04
CA ASP A 88 7.88 5.58 0.88
C ASP A 88 8.69 4.28 1.06
N GLN A 89 9.94 4.31 0.57
CA GLN A 89 10.88 3.20 0.63
C GLN A 89 11.20 2.69 2.05
N ASN A 90 10.95 3.52 3.08
CA ASN A 90 11.21 3.15 4.47
C ASN A 90 10.05 2.36 5.11
N ARG A 91 8.89 2.31 4.46
CA ARG A 91 7.74 1.56 4.97
C ARG A 91 7.97 0.07 4.80
N LYS A 92 7.52 -0.67 5.81
CA LYS A 92 7.59 -2.13 5.87
C LYS A 92 6.23 -2.70 6.20
N PHE A 93 5.92 -3.87 5.65
CA PHE A 93 4.74 -4.64 5.96
C PHE A 93 5.07 -6.13 5.94
N VAL A 94 4.48 -6.88 6.88
CA VAL A 94 4.63 -8.34 6.92
C VAL A 94 3.31 -9.01 6.58
N LEU A 95 3.37 -10.05 5.74
CA LEU A 95 2.21 -10.83 5.31
C LEU A 95 2.44 -12.32 5.59
N ALA A 96 1.47 -12.99 6.22
CA ALA A 96 1.60 -14.40 6.59
C ALA A 96 0.81 -15.34 5.66
N GLU A 97 -0.40 -14.95 5.28
CA GLU A 97 -1.38 -15.87 4.67
C GLU A 97 -1.24 -15.97 3.14
N MET A 98 -0.39 -16.91 2.70
CA MET A 98 -0.08 -17.12 1.28
C MET A 98 -1.27 -17.58 0.43
N ALA A 99 -2.32 -18.14 1.03
CA ALA A 99 -3.54 -18.52 0.29
C ALA A 99 -4.19 -17.29 -0.36
N PHE A 100 -4.32 -16.19 0.39
CA PHE A 100 -4.85 -14.95 -0.14
C PHE A 100 -3.87 -14.27 -1.08
N PHE A 101 -2.58 -14.23 -0.72
CA PHE A 101 -1.56 -13.64 -1.58
C PHE A 101 -1.48 -14.33 -2.95
N HIS A 102 -1.48 -15.67 -2.99
CA HIS A 102 -1.44 -16.43 -4.23
C HIS A 102 -2.65 -16.14 -5.10
N ARG A 103 -3.86 -16.14 -4.52
CA ARG A 103 -5.08 -15.79 -5.25
C ARG A 103 -4.99 -14.39 -5.84
N TRP A 104 -4.59 -13.42 -5.03
CA TRP A 104 -4.41 -12.04 -5.47
C TRP A 104 -3.38 -11.94 -6.59
N TRP A 105 -2.24 -12.62 -6.43
CA TRP A 105 -1.11 -12.59 -7.36
C TRP A 105 -1.50 -13.03 -8.78
N VAL A 106 -2.28 -14.10 -8.92
CA VAL A 106 -2.70 -14.61 -10.23
C VAL A 106 -3.70 -13.70 -10.94
N GLU A 107 -4.37 -12.82 -10.20
CA GLU A 107 -5.31 -11.82 -10.73
C GLU A 107 -4.59 -10.52 -11.15
N GLN A 108 -3.32 -10.32 -10.75
CA GLN A 108 -2.58 -9.09 -11.01
C GLN A 108 -2.03 -8.97 -12.44
N THR A 109 -1.86 -7.72 -12.89
CA THR A 109 -1.13 -7.40 -14.11
C THR A 109 0.37 -7.65 -13.95
N LEU A 110 1.08 -7.85 -15.07
CA LEU A 110 2.55 -8.00 -15.06
C LEU A 110 3.25 -6.79 -14.45
N GLU A 111 2.69 -5.59 -14.61
CA GLU A 111 3.22 -4.36 -14.01
C GLU A 111 3.14 -4.42 -12.47
N THR A 112 1.97 -4.76 -11.93
CA THR A 112 1.78 -4.89 -10.47
C THR A 112 2.65 -6.01 -9.91
N GLN A 113 2.75 -7.15 -10.61
CA GLN A 113 3.64 -8.24 -10.21
C GLN A 113 5.10 -7.78 -10.14
N ALA A 114 5.60 -7.07 -11.16
CA ALA A 114 6.96 -6.53 -11.14
C ALA A 114 7.18 -5.51 -10.01
N GLN A 115 6.18 -4.67 -9.72
CA GLN A 115 6.22 -3.72 -8.61
C GLN A 115 6.33 -4.45 -7.26
N VAL A 116 5.52 -5.48 -7.04
CA VAL A 116 5.54 -6.28 -5.81
C VAL A 116 6.85 -7.04 -5.67
N THR A 117 7.37 -7.65 -6.74
CA THR A 117 8.69 -8.29 -6.73
C THR A 117 9.76 -7.30 -6.27
N LYS A 118 9.75 -6.07 -6.79
CA LYS A 118 10.67 -5.02 -6.34
C LYS A 118 10.50 -4.66 -4.86
N LEU A 119 9.26 -4.62 -4.35
CA LEU A 119 9.00 -4.36 -2.92
C LEU A 119 9.53 -5.49 -2.02
N VAL A 120 9.43 -6.74 -2.48
CA VAL A 120 9.99 -7.91 -1.78
C VAL A 120 11.51 -7.88 -1.81
N ASP A 121 12.11 -7.66 -2.98
CA ASP A 121 13.58 -7.56 -3.14
C ASP A 121 14.17 -6.38 -2.35
N GLY A 122 13.43 -5.28 -2.25
CA GLY A 122 13.77 -4.11 -1.43
C GLY A 122 13.53 -4.30 0.07
N GLY A 123 12.98 -5.43 0.51
CA GLY A 123 12.67 -5.72 1.91
C GLY A 123 11.56 -4.84 2.49
N GLN A 124 10.72 -4.24 1.66
CA GLN A 124 9.54 -3.48 2.11
C GLN A 124 8.36 -4.39 2.39
N LEU A 125 8.19 -5.45 1.61
CA LEU A 125 7.20 -6.49 1.83
C LEU A 125 7.90 -7.78 2.23
N GLU A 126 7.64 -8.27 3.44
CA GLU A 126 8.27 -9.48 3.97
C GLU A 126 7.22 -10.56 4.21
N PHE A 127 7.49 -11.79 3.77
CA PHE A 127 6.59 -12.91 4.02
C PHE A 127 6.97 -13.64 5.31
N VAL A 128 6.07 -13.65 6.28
CA VAL A 128 6.29 -14.23 7.62
C VAL A 128 5.46 -15.49 7.78
N SER A 129 5.96 -16.60 7.24
CA SER A 129 5.37 -17.93 7.44
C SER A 129 6.44 -19.02 7.47
N THR A 130 6.33 -19.94 8.44
CA THR A 130 7.29 -21.03 8.67
C THR A 130 7.37 -22.05 7.53
N LEU A 131 6.39 -22.08 6.61
CA LEU A 131 6.30 -23.06 5.52
C LEU A 131 6.73 -22.51 4.14
N TRP A 132 6.93 -21.20 3.98
CA TRP A 132 7.00 -20.58 2.65
C TRP A 132 8.25 -19.77 2.31
N ILE A 133 9.15 -19.49 3.26
CA ILE A 133 10.49 -18.94 2.97
C ILE A 133 11.23 -19.77 1.90
N HIS A 134 10.90 -21.07 1.74
CA HIS A 134 11.47 -21.93 0.71
C HIS A 134 10.77 -21.93 -0.66
N ARG A 135 9.51 -21.49 -0.80
CA ARG A 135 8.77 -21.68 -2.07
C ARG A 135 8.68 -20.44 -2.97
N PHE A 136 8.76 -19.23 -2.43
CA PHE A 136 8.70 -18.03 -3.28
C PHE A 136 9.95 -17.87 -4.16
N GLY A 137 11.14 -18.11 -3.59
CA GLY A 137 12.39 -18.13 -4.35
C GLY A 137 12.45 -19.20 -5.45
N MET A 138 11.64 -20.27 -5.34
CA MET A 138 11.52 -21.29 -6.39
C MET A 138 10.55 -20.87 -7.51
N LEU A 139 9.52 -20.07 -7.22
CA LEU A 139 8.59 -19.57 -8.23
C LEU A 139 9.20 -18.45 -9.06
N SER A 140 10.04 -17.59 -8.46
CA SER A 140 10.82 -16.58 -9.19
C SER A 140 11.96 -17.18 -10.05
N SER A 141 12.37 -18.43 -9.79
CA SER A 141 13.40 -19.13 -10.58
C SER A 141 12.84 -20.05 -11.67
N LEU A 142 11.51 -20.11 -11.84
CA LEU A 142 10.82 -20.97 -12.81
C LEU A 142 10.13 -20.18 -13.94
N GLN A 143 10.46 -18.91 -14.12
CA GLN A 143 10.18 -18.11 -15.32
C GLN A 143 11.49 -17.60 -15.91
#